data_AF-E1ZFW2-F1
#
_entry.id   AF-E1ZFW2-F1
#
_cell.length_a   1.000
_cell.length_b   1.000
_cell.length_c   1.000
_cell.angle_alpha   90.00
_cell.angle_beta   90.00
_cell.angle_gamma   90.00
#
_symmetry.space_group_name_H-M   'P 1'
#
loop_
_entity.id
_entity.type
_entity.pdbx_description
1 polymer ?
#
loop_
_entity_poly.entity_id
_entity_poly.type
_entity_poly.pdbx_seq_one_letter_code
_entity_poly.pdbx_strand_id
1 'polypeptide(L)'
;MAQAAATVAASPPVGALPPPPTLIDCILRDHSNTLTLFSYFFKATSLGDAAVQDMTASALALDLRLHSHAETVVLYPILQSRLGPSGAQWATRALAEHSMIEQSIADVLALRSVGGQALENRMKQMQTEIIAHLAEEESQILPTVAAALSQVCWACAAAQRGKPWHAWQGGP
;
A
#
# COMPACT_ATOMS: atom_id res chain seq x y z
N MET A 1 41.45 -20.35 31.90
CA MET A 1 40.04 -19.96 31.72
C MET A 1 40.01 -18.46 31.47
N ALA A 2 39.77 -18.04 30.23
CA ALA A 2 39.72 -16.62 29.85
C ALA A 2 38.26 -16.17 29.79
N GLN A 3 37.89 -15.18 30.60
CA GLN A 3 36.57 -14.54 30.53
C GLN A 3 36.59 -13.50 29.40
N ALA A 4 35.72 -13.71 28.41
CA ALA A 4 35.45 -12.71 27.37
C ALA A 4 34.57 -11.61 27.96
N ALA A 5 35.06 -10.37 27.94
CA ALA A 5 34.26 -9.20 28.25
C ALA A 5 33.28 -8.94 27.11
N ALA A 6 31.98 -9.09 27.37
CA ALA A 6 30.93 -8.69 26.46
C ALA A 6 30.85 -7.15 26.43
N THR A 7 31.12 -6.55 25.27
CA THR A 7 30.83 -5.15 25.00
C THR A 7 29.31 -4.96 24.96
N VAL A 8 28.78 -4.28 25.98
CA VAL A 8 27.38 -3.84 26.00
C VAL A 8 27.22 -2.77 24.93
N ALA A 9 26.44 -3.07 23.90
CA ALA A 9 26.04 -2.07 22.91
C ALA A 9 25.29 -0.93 23.62
N ALA A 10 25.73 0.30 23.39
CA ALA A 10 25.10 1.49 23.96
C ALA A 10 23.64 1.57 23.51
N SER A 11 22.73 1.76 24.46
CA SER A 11 21.32 2.03 24.17
C SER A 11 21.19 3.33 23.36
N PRO A 12 20.26 3.41 22.38
CA PRO A 12 20.03 4.63 21.63
C PRO A 12 19.58 5.76 22.58
N PRO A 13 19.90 7.03 22.26
CA PRO A 13 19.52 8.16 23.09
C PRO A 13 18.00 8.24 23.21
N VAL A 14 17.52 8.29 24.45
CA VAL A 14 16.12 8.55 24.80
C VAL A 14 15.75 9.93 24.26
N GLY A 15 14.94 9.99 23.20
CA GLY A 15 14.35 11.25 22.71
C GLY A 15 14.26 11.45 21.20
N ALA A 16 14.84 10.59 20.37
CA ALA A 16 14.63 10.70 18.93
C ALA A 16 13.29 10.04 18.54
N LEU A 17 12.36 10.84 17.99
CA LEU A 17 11.18 10.28 17.32
C LEU A 17 11.64 9.36 16.17
N PRO A 18 10.95 8.24 15.93
CA PRO A 18 11.24 7.42 14.76
C PRO A 18 11.10 8.27 13.49
N PRO A 19 11.85 7.94 12.41
CA PRO A 19 11.65 8.61 11.14
C PRO A 19 10.19 8.46 10.70
N PRO A 20 9.63 9.47 9.99
CA PRO A 20 8.29 9.35 9.45
C PRO A 20 8.20 8.15 8.50
N PRO A 21 7.02 7.51 8.38
CA PRO A 21 6.84 6.38 7.47
C PRO A 21 7.12 6.82 6.02
N THR A 22 7.74 5.92 5.26
CA THR A 22 7.91 6.10 3.82
C THR A 22 6.59 5.82 3.09
N LEU A 23 6.50 6.18 1.80
CA LEU A 23 5.37 5.80 0.95
C LEU A 23 5.12 4.28 0.98
N ILE A 24 6.19 3.49 0.96
CA ILE A 24 6.10 2.02 0.97
C ILE A 24 5.57 1.55 2.33
N ASP A 25 6.01 2.15 3.43
CA ASP A 25 5.50 1.82 4.77
C ASP A 25 3.99 2.11 4.87
N CYS A 26 3.52 3.21 4.28
CA CYS A 26 2.09 3.54 4.23
C CYS A 26 1.30 2.49 3.45
N ILE A 27 1.75 2.12 2.24
CA ILE A 27 1.07 1.13 1.40
C ILE A 27 1.00 -0.24 2.11
N LEU A 28 2.14 -0.72 2.63
CA LEU A 28 2.19 -1.98 3.38
C LEU A 28 1.31 -1.95 4.64
N ARG A 29 1.19 -0.78 5.27
CA ARG A 29 0.29 -0.60 6.41
C ARG A 29 -1.16 -0.75 5.99
N ASP A 30 -1.57 -0.13 4.88
CA ASP A 30 -2.91 -0.26 4.31
C ASP A 30 -3.22 -1.73 3.96
N HIS A 31 -2.29 -2.43 3.28
CA HIS A 31 -2.43 -3.85 2.97
C HIS A 31 -2.72 -4.69 4.22
N SER A 32 -1.94 -4.47 5.27
CA SER A 32 -2.11 -5.18 6.53
C SER A 32 -3.42 -4.81 7.24
N ASN A 33 -3.89 -3.56 7.12
CA ASN A 33 -5.20 -3.14 7.63
C ASN A 33 -6.33 -3.84 6.88
N THR A 34 -6.29 -3.87 5.55
CA THR A 34 -7.25 -4.58 4.69
C THR A 34 -7.36 -6.06 5.08
N LEU A 35 -6.24 -6.77 5.21
CA LEU A 35 -6.23 -8.19 5.60
C LEU A 35 -6.78 -8.41 7.03
N THR A 36 -6.55 -7.46 7.92
CA THR A 36 -7.13 -7.48 9.27
C THR A 36 -8.65 -7.31 9.23
N LEU A 37 -9.16 -6.41 8.39
CA LEU A 37 -10.60 -6.20 8.21
C LEU A 37 -11.30 -7.43 7.64
N PHE A 38 -10.71 -8.11 6.65
CA PHE A 38 -11.20 -9.41 6.19
C PHE A 38 -11.27 -10.44 7.33
N SER A 39 -10.22 -10.52 8.15
CA SER A 39 -10.17 -11.44 9.29
C SER A 39 -11.28 -11.17 10.32
N TYR A 40 -11.56 -9.89 10.61
CA TYR A 40 -12.66 -9.50 11.48
C TYR A 40 -14.03 -9.81 10.87
N PHE A 41 -14.22 -9.58 9.57
CA PHE A 41 -15.45 -9.93 8.88
C PHE A 41 -15.75 -11.44 8.98
N PHE A 42 -14.77 -12.30 8.68
CA PHE A 42 -14.98 -13.75 8.73
C PHE A 42 -15.17 -14.27 10.16
N LYS A 43 -14.47 -13.68 11.13
CA LYS A 43 -14.69 -13.99 12.55
C LYS A 43 -16.11 -13.60 13.00
N ALA A 44 -16.60 -12.43 12.61
CA ALA A 44 -17.96 -12.02 12.92
C ALA A 44 -18.99 -12.95 12.27
N THR A 45 -18.75 -13.33 11.01
CA THR A 45 -19.57 -14.31 10.27
C THR A 45 -19.65 -15.65 11.01
N SER A 46 -18.51 -16.19 11.48
CA SER A 46 -18.49 -17.48 12.19
C SER A 46 -19.17 -17.43 13.55
N LEU A 47 -19.23 -16.26 14.18
CA LEU A 47 -19.88 -16.04 15.47
C LEU A 47 -21.36 -15.65 15.34
N GLY A 48 -21.86 -15.42 14.12
CA GLY A 48 -23.21 -14.91 13.88
C GLY A 48 -23.41 -13.46 14.33
N ASP A 49 -22.32 -12.68 14.47
CA ASP A 49 -22.37 -11.28 14.89
C ASP A 49 -22.65 -10.37 13.68
N ALA A 50 -23.94 -10.20 13.37
CA ALA A 50 -24.39 -9.43 12.23
C ALA A 50 -23.96 -7.95 12.30
N ALA A 51 -23.88 -7.35 13.50
CA ALA A 51 -23.49 -5.96 13.66
C ALA A 51 -22.01 -5.74 13.33
N VAL A 52 -21.14 -6.62 13.83
CA VAL A 52 -19.70 -6.55 13.52
C VAL A 52 -19.44 -6.95 12.07
N GLN A 53 -20.20 -7.90 11.52
CA GLN A 53 -20.11 -8.27 10.09
C GLN A 53 -20.42 -7.07 9.19
N ASP A 54 -21.50 -6.33 9.49
CA ASP A 54 -21.93 -5.17 8.72
C ASP A 54 -20.94 -3.98 8.84
N MET A 55 -20.45 -3.73 10.06
CA MET A 55 -19.44 -2.72 10.34
C MET A 55 -18.14 -3.01 9.60
N THR A 56 -17.64 -4.25 9.65
CA THR A 56 -16.38 -4.65 9.02
C THR A 56 -16.50 -4.62 7.50
N ALA A 57 -17.64 -5.01 6.91
CA ALA A 57 -17.89 -4.85 5.48
C ALA A 57 -17.85 -3.38 5.03
N SER A 58 -18.42 -2.47 5.83
CA SER A 58 -18.38 -1.03 5.57
C SER A 58 -16.97 -0.46 5.65
N ALA A 59 -16.23 -0.85 6.69
CA ALA A 59 -14.85 -0.42 6.90
C ALA A 59 -13.94 -0.89 5.77
N LEU A 60 -14.10 -2.14 5.33
CA LEU A 60 -13.34 -2.72 4.23
C LEU A 60 -13.60 -2.00 2.90
N ALA A 61 -14.88 -1.69 2.60
CA ALA A 61 -15.23 -0.91 1.41
C ALA A 61 -14.58 0.49 1.41
N LEU A 62 -14.53 1.15 2.57
CA LEU A 62 -13.89 2.46 2.71
C LEU A 62 -12.36 2.36 2.57
N ASP A 63 -11.75 1.42 3.27
CA ASP A 63 -10.30 1.17 3.30
C ASP A 63 -9.77 0.91 1.89
N LEU A 64 -10.38 -0.03 1.16
CA LEU A 64 -9.99 -0.38 -0.21
C LEU A 64 -10.12 0.81 -1.17
N ARG A 65 -11.20 1.59 -1.08
CA ARG A 65 -11.38 2.78 -1.94
C ARG A 65 -10.35 3.87 -1.65
N LEU A 66 -10.02 4.09 -0.38
CA LEU A 66 -9.01 5.07 0.01
C LEU A 66 -7.62 4.63 -0.41
N HIS A 67 -7.29 3.36 -0.22
CA HIS A 67 -6.04 2.75 -0.69
C HIS A 67 -5.91 2.90 -2.21
N SER A 68 -6.89 2.43 -2.99
CA SER A 68 -6.87 2.54 -4.46
C SER A 68 -6.77 3.99 -4.95
N HIS A 69 -7.44 4.91 -4.28
CA HIS A 69 -7.34 6.33 -4.59
C HIS A 69 -5.96 6.89 -4.29
N ALA A 70 -5.37 6.56 -3.14
CA ALA A 70 -4.04 7.01 -2.75
C ALA A 70 -2.98 6.54 -3.74
N GLU A 71 -3.03 5.29 -4.18
CA GLU A 71 -2.10 4.76 -5.18
C GLU A 71 -2.27 5.43 -6.54
N THR A 72 -3.52 5.62 -6.97
CA THR A 72 -3.81 6.30 -8.24
C THR A 72 -3.25 7.72 -8.26
N VAL A 73 -3.35 8.45 -7.14
CA VAL A 73 -2.93 9.85 -7.04
C VAL A 73 -1.42 9.99 -6.79
N VAL A 74 -0.79 9.02 -6.11
CA VAL A 74 0.60 9.14 -5.65
C VAL A 74 1.53 8.12 -6.30
N LEU A 75 1.20 6.83 -6.18
CA LEU A 75 2.08 5.74 -6.62
C LEU A 75 2.18 5.68 -8.15
N TYR A 76 1.06 5.72 -8.86
CA TYR A 76 1.04 5.51 -10.32
C TYR A 76 1.81 6.60 -11.09
N PRO A 77 1.73 7.89 -10.72
CA PRO A 77 2.61 8.91 -11.29
C PRO A 77 4.10 8.63 -11.05
N ILE A 78 4.47 8.06 -9.90
CA ILE A 78 5.86 7.67 -9.60
C ILE A 78 6.28 6.51 -10.52
N LEU A 79 5.43 5.48 -10.67
CA LEU A 79 5.70 4.37 -11.58
C LEU A 79 5.97 4.87 -13.00
N GLN A 80 5.07 5.69 -13.53
CA GLN A 80 5.16 6.22 -14.89
C GLN A 80 6.39 7.12 -15.09
N SER A 81 6.68 8.01 -14.13
CA SER A 81 7.77 8.99 -14.27
C SER A 81 9.16 8.43 -13.96
N ARG A 82 9.27 7.43 -13.08
CA ARG A 82 10.57 6.89 -12.63
C ARG A 82 10.95 5.58 -13.30
N LEU A 83 9.98 4.79 -13.76
CA LEU A 83 10.20 3.43 -14.26
C LEU A 83 9.85 3.26 -15.75
N GLY A 84 9.50 4.34 -16.44
CA GLY A 84 9.29 4.36 -17.88
C GLY A 84 8.19 3.40 -18.36
N PRO A 85 8.36 2.73 -19.51
CA PRO A 85 7.33 1.85 -20.09
C PRO A 85 6.86 0.73 -19.15
N SER A 86 7.77 0.11 -18.39
CA SER A 86 7.41 -0.96 -17.45
C SER A 86 6.54 -0.42 -16.30
N GLY A 87 6.88 0.77 -15.77
CA GLY A 87 6.06 1.45 -14.77
C GLY A 87 4.68 1.82 -15.28
N ALA A 88 4.57 2.27 -16.53
CA ALA A 88 3.28 2.56 -17.15
C ALA A 88 2.41 1.31 -17.34
N GLN A 89 3.01 0.17 -17.67
CA GLN A 89 2.30 -1.12 -17.75
C GLN A 89 1.79 -1.57 -16.38
N TRP A 90 2.61 -1.46 -15.33
CA TRP A 90 2.17 -1.76 -13.96
C TRP A 90 1.03 -0.86 -13.51
N ALA A 91 1.14 0.46 -13.70
CA ALA A 91 0.05 1.38 -13.38
C ALA A 91 -1.26 1.07 -14.13
N THR A 92 -1.16 0.68 -15.41
CA THR A 92 -2.33 0.31 -16.22
C THR A 92 -2.99 -0.98 -15.70
N ARG A 93 -2.18 -1.97 -15.32
CA ARG A 93 -2.66 -3.23 -14.74
C ARG A 93 -3.32 -3.00 -13.39
N ALA A 94 -2.64 -2.32 -12.48
CA ALA A 94 -3.15 -2.03 -11.14
C ALA A 94 -4.48 -1.24 -11.19
N LEU A 95 -4.62 -0.29 -12.12
CA LEU A 95 -5.89 0.41 -12.35
C LEU A 95 -7.03 -0.53 -12.80
N ALA A 96 -6.73 -1.51 -13.65
CA ALA A 96 -7.71 -2.51 -14.07
C ALA A 96 -8.10 -3.43 -12.91
N GLU A 97 -7.14 -3.83 -12.08
CA GLU A 97 -7.38 -4.62 -10.85
C GLU A 97 -8.24 -3.86 -9.86
N HIS A 98 -7.93 -2.60 -9.56
CA HIS A 98 -8.74 -1.74 -8.71
C HIS A 98 -10.16 -1.55 -9.26
N SER A 99 -10.34 -1.50 -10.58
CA SER A 99 -11.67 -1.43 -11.18
C SER A 99 -12.48 -2.72 -10.94
N MET A 100 -11.84 -3.89 -10.99
CA MET A 100 -12.47 -5.16 -10.63
C MET A 100 -12.82 -5.23 -9.14
N ILE A 101 -11.91 -4.79 -8.28
CA ILE A 101 -12.11 -4.71 -6.83
C ILE A 101 -13.27 -3.76 -6.48
N GLU A 102 -13.39 -2.61 -7.15
CA GLU A 102 -14.50 -1.68 -6.93
C GLU A 102 -15.85 -2.31 -7.29
N GLN A 103 -15.91 -3.12 -8.35
CA GLN A 103 -17.11 -3.92 -8.65
C GLN A 103 -17.38 -4.94 -7.52
N SER A 104 -16.35 -5.58 -6.98
CA SER A 104 -16.48 -6.49 -5.84
C SER A 104 -16.99 -5.81 -4.57
N ILE A 105 -16.54 -4.58 -4.30
CA ILE A 105 -17.05 -3.76 -3.22
C ILE A 105 -18.55 -3.46 -3.44
N ALA A 106 -18.94 -3.06 -4.65
CA ALA A 106 -20.33 -2.78 -4.96
C ALA A 106 -21.23 -4.01 -4.75
N ASP A 107 -20.79 -5.18 -5.20
CA ASP A 107 -21.52 -6.44 -5.02
C ASP A 107 -21.67 -6.81 -3.54
N VAL A 108 -20.59 -6.72 -2.76
CA VAL A 108 -20.60 -6.96 -1.31
C VAL A 108 -21.60 -6.01 -0.64
N LEU A 109 -21.56 -4.73 -0.96
CA LEU A 109 -22.45 -3.73 -0.37
C LEU A 109 -23.92 -3.98 -0.71
N ALA A 110 -24.23 -4.42 -1.93
CA ALA A 110 -25.58 -4.81 -2.31
C ALA A 110 -26.07 -6.05 -1.54
N LEU A 111 -25.19 -7.05 -1.38
CA LEU A 111 -25.49 -8.30 -0.70
C LEU A 111 -25.66 -8.16 0.82
N ARG A 112 -25.18 -7.07 1.45
CA ARG A 112 -25.32 -6.84 2.90
C ARG A 112 -26.77 -6.90 3.39
N SER A 113 -27.70 -6.40 2.59
CA SER A 113 -29.13 -6.40 2.94
C SER A 113 -29.74 -7.81 3.04
N VAL A 114 -29.16 -8.79 2.33
CA VAL A 114 -29.59 -10.19 2.31
C VAL A 114 -28.72 -11.05 3.24
N GLY A 115 -27.42 -10.75 3.33
CA GLY A 115 -26.46 -11.46 4.16
C GLY A 115 -26.22 -12.91 3.72
N GLY A 116 -25.88 -13.75 4.69
CA GLY A 116 -25.76 -15.20 4.54
C GLY A 116 -24.65 -15.66 3.59
N GLN A 117 -24.82 -16.86 3.02
CA GLN A 117 -23.79 -17.54 2.22
C GLN A 117 -23.39 -16.75 0.96
N ALA A 118 -24.33 -16.00 0.36
CA ALA A 118 -24.04 -15.21 -0.84
C ALA A 118 -23.05 -14.07 -0.52
N LEU A 119 -23.29 -13.34 0.57
CA LEU A 119 -22.38 -12.30 1.06
C LEU A 119 -21.01 -12.90 1.41
N GLU A 120 -20.99 -14.01 2.16
CA GLU A 120 -19.73 -14.66 2.57
C GLU A 120 -18.91 -15.11 1.36
N ASN A 121 -19.56 -15.73 0.36
CA ASN A 121 -18.87 -16.19 -0.86
C ASN A 121 -18.31 -15.02 -1.67
N ARG A 122 -19.08 -13.93 -1.81
CA ARG A 122 -18.58 -12.74 -2.52
C ARG A 122 -17.41 -12.10 -1.79
N MET A 123 -17.46 -12.06 -0.46
CA MET A 123 -16.37 -11.56 0.36
C MET A 123 -15.09 -12.40 0.20
N LYS A 124 -15.20 -13.74 0.15
CA LYS A 124 -14.05 -14.64 -0.12
C LYS A 124 -13.44 -14.40 -1.50
N GLN A 125 -14.29 -14.19 -2.50
CA GLN A 125 -13.83 -13.87 -3.84
C GLN A 125 -13.06 -12.55 -3.86
N MET A 126 -13.62 -11.49 -3.26
CA MET A 126 -12.95 -10.20 -3.14
C MET A 126 -11.63 -10.31 -2.37
N GLN A 127 -11.57 -11.11 -1.30
CA GLN A 127 -10.32 -11.38 -0.59
C GLN A 127 -9.27 -12.02 -1.49
N THR A 128 -9.67 -12.95 -2.35
CA THR A 128 -8.75 -13.62 -3.29
C THR A 128 -8.19 -12.63 -4.32
N GLU A 129 -9.05 -11.77 -4.87
CA GLU A 129 -8.66 -10.69 -5.81
C GLU A 129 -7.68 -9.73 -5.15
N ILE A 130 -7.96 -9.29 -3.91
CA ILE A 130 -7.07 -8.43 -3.14
C ILE A 130 -5.73 -9.11 -2.88
N ILE A 131 -5.71 -10.34 -2.36
CA ILE A 131 -4.44 -11.03 -2.05
C ILE A 131 -3.56 -11.15 -3.30
N ALA A 132 -4.15 -11.42 -4.47
CA ALA A 132 -3.41 -11.48 -5.72
C ALA A 132 -2.79 -10.12 -6.10
N HIS A 133 -3.57 -9.05 -5.98
CA HIS A 133 -3.12 -7.67 -6.19
C HIS A 133 -1.96 -7.33 -5.24
N LEU A 134 -2.15 -7.47 -3.92
CA LEU A 134 -1.13 -7.20 -2.91
C LEU A 134 0.17 -7.99 -3.17
N ALA A 135 0.05 -9.25 -3.58
CA ALA A 135 1.21 -10.11 -3.84
C ALA A 135 2.05 -9.60 -5.02
N GLU A 136 1.43 -9.09 -6.10
CA GLU A 136 2.19 -8.47 -7.20
C GLU A 136 2.91 -7.21 -6.71
N GLU A 137 2.21 -6.37 -5.97
CA GLU A 137 2.77 -5.10 -5.51
C GLU A 137 3.95 -5.31 -4.56
N GLU A 138 3.78 -6.14 -3.53
CA GLU A 138 4.78 -6.39 -2.51
C GLU A 138 6.01 -7.12 -3.05
N SER A 139 5.83 -8.01 -4.03
CA SER A 139 6.94 -8.82 -4.56
C SER A 139 7.68 -8.15 -5.73
N GLN A 140 7.02 -7.28 -6.50
CA GLN A 140 7.59 -6.72 -7.73
C GLN A 140 7.63 -5.20 -7.72
N ILE A 141 6.49 -4.55 -7.45
CA ILE A 141 6.33 -3.11 -7.70
C ILE A 141 7.01 -2.30 -6.58
N LEU A 142 6.67 -2.54 -5.32
CA LEU A 142 7.17 -1.78 -4.19
C LEU A 142 8.70 -1.88 -4.03
N PRO A 143 9.36 -3.05 -4.19
CA PRO A 143 10.82 -3.12 -4.19
C PRO A 143 11.46 -2.30 -5.32
N THR A 144 10.85 -2.31 -6.51
CA THR A 144 11.34 -1.55 -7.66
C THR A 144 11.19 -0.04 -7.45
N VAL A 145 10.08 0.39 -6.85
CA VAL A 145 9.87 1.79 -6.43
C VAL A 145 10.89 2.20 -5.37
N ALA A 146 11.15 1.35 -4.38
CA ALA A 146 12.16 1.60 -3.35
C ALA A 146 13.55 1.86 -3.97
N ALA A 147 13.94 1.01 -4.92
CA ALA A 147 15.20 1.16 -5.65
C ALA A 147 15.24 2.49 -6.43
N ALA A 148 14.17 2.86 -7.13
CA ALA A 148 14.12 4.09 -7.91
C ALA A 148 14.11 5.37 -7.04
N LEU A 149 13.47 5.34 -5.87
CA LEU A 149 13.41 6.48 -4.95
C LEU A 149 14.68 6.63 -4.11
N SER A 150 15.37 5.53 -3.78
CA SER A 150 16.67 5.56 -3.10
C SER A 150 17.81 6.01 -4.03
N GLN A 151 17.63 5.91 -5.35
CA GLN A 151 18.55 6.42 -6.37
C GLN A 151 18.57 7.95 -6.53
N VAL A 152 18.02 8.73 -5.59
CA VAL A 152 18.35 10.16 -5.49
C VAL A 152 19.86 10.25 -5.29
N CYS A 153 20.56 10.48 -6.39
CA CYS A 153 21.98 10.75 -6.40
C CYS A 153 22.17 12.07 -5.65
N TRP A 154 22.56 11.98 -4.37
CA TRP A 154 22.91 13.14 -3.57
C TRP A 154 24.01 13.97 -4.23
N ALA A 155 24.87 13.35 -5.06
CA ALA A 155 25.84 14.06 -5.89
C ALA A 155 25.19 14.86 -7.04
N CYS A 156 24.12 14.38 -7.69
CA CYS A 156 23.34 15.16 -8.67
C CYS A 156 22.53 16.27 -7.99
N ALA A 157 21.96 16.00 -6.81
CA ALA A 157 21.25 17.00 -6.00
C ALA A 157 22.19 18.07 -5.41
N ALA A 158 23.47 17.75 -5.20
CA ALA A 158 24.52 18.72 -4.87
C ALA A 158 24.99 19.50 -6.11
N ALA A 159 25.10 18.84 -7.26
CA ALA A 159 25.49 19.48 -8.54
C ALA A 159 24.48 20.53 -9.03
N GLN A 160 23.20 20.41 -8.64
CA GLN A 160 22.17 21.42 -8.95
C GLN A 160 22.15 22.60 -7.98
N ARG A 161 22.68 22.47 -6.75
CA ARG A 161 22.74 23.55 -5.75
C ARG A 161 23.81 24.60 -6.03
N GLY A 162 24.75 24.33 -6.93
CA GLY A 162 25.83 25.25 -7.31
C GLY A 162 25.55 26.12 -8.54
N LYS A 163 24.38 26.04 -9.17
CA LYS A 163 24.08 26.83 -10.37
C LYS A 163 23.42 28.17 -10.00
N PRO A 164 24.00 29.33 -10.40
CA PRO A 164 23.36 30.63 -10.18
C PRO A 164 22.05 30.73 -10.95
N TRP A 165 21.05 31.38 -10.35
CA TRP A 165 19.66 31.45 -10.81
C TRP A 165 19.47 31.98 -12.24
N HIS A 166 20.47 32.67 -12.79
CA HIS A 166 20.46 33.23 -14.14
C HIS A 166 20.67 32.21 -15.27
N ALA A 167 21.04 30.96 -14.96
CA ALA A 167 21.34 29.94 -15.97
C ALA A 167 20.11 29.18 -16.50
N TRP A 168 18.89 29.55 -16.07
CA TRP A 168 17.66 29.04 -16.67
C TRP A 168 17.35 29.86 -17.94
N GLN A 169 18.01 29.54 -19.04
CA GLN A 169 17.54 29.95 -20.37
C GLN A 169 16.54 28.90 -20.85
N GLY A 170 15.27 29.29 -20.87
CA GLY A 170 14.15 28.42 -21.17
C GLY A 170 14.11 27.96 -22.63
N GLY A 171 13.75 26.68 -22.79
CA GLY A 171 13.00 26.07 -23.90
C GLY A 171 13.56 26.15 -25.32
N PRO A 172 13.04 25.34 -26.25
CA PRO A 172 12.01 24.30 -26.14
C PRO A 172 12.53 22.90 -25.82
#